data_AF-A0A174EDC3-F1
#
_entry.id   AF-A0A174EDC3-F1
#
_cell.length_a   1.000
_cell.length_b   1.000
_cell.length_c   1.000
_cell.angle_alpha   90.00
_cell.angle_beta   90.00
_cell.angle_gamma   90.00
#
_symmetry.space_group_name_H-M   'P 1'
#
loop_
_entity.id
_entity.type
_entity.pdbx_description
1 polymer ?
#
loop_
_entity_poly.entity_id
_entity_poly.type
_entity_poly.pdbx_seq_one_letter_code
_entity_poly.pdbx_strand_id
1 'polypeptide(L)'
;MDEKKEKMRQKRQLILEADNVTEHQFQQMSYYMTKQYCDYKFQKRMKNSIEGVALIAVLELAAAFVIPAMYDKLYKWYGYVAGAGVIIGILIFAVGYVLICRKNRKFKEAVNAGYPLEYCIVVADVYNLKKFICSDGHMEEWKMRSDDDAKVKDGEEAVVIYSPSTHEMFTERKEVMNKICGI
;
A
#
# COMPACT_ATOMS: atom_id res chain seq x y z
N MET A 1 9.11 -26.97 26.62
CA MET A 1 8.44 -26.31 25.48
C MET A 1 6.95 -26.37 25.74
N ASP A 2 6.24 -25.25 25.60
CA ASP A 2 4.83 -25.17 25.97
C ASP A 2 3.94 -25.97 25.00
N GLU A 3 3.16 -26.92 25.51
CA GLU A 3 2.22 -27.77 24.75
C GLU A 3 1.28 -26.95 23.83
N LYS A 4 0.96 -25.73 24.23
CA LYS A 4 0.17 -24.76 23.46
C LYS A 4 0.91 -24.24 22.21
N LYS A 5 2.22 -24.04 22.28
CA LYS A 5 3.06 -23.66 21.12
C LYS A 5 3.19 -24.80 20.14
N GLU A 6 3.26 -26.04 20.64
CA GLU A 6 3.37 -27.24 19.80
C GLU A 6 2.07 -27.51 19.04
N LYS A 7 0.90 -27.40 19.69
CA LYS A 7 -0.41 -27.45 19.01
C LYS A 7 -0.60 -26.34 17.99
N MET A 8 -0.10 -25.13 18.25
CA MET A 8 -0.11 -24.02 17.27
C MET A 8 0.80 -24.30 16.08
N ARG A 9 1.98 -24.89 16.29
CA ARG A 9 2.88 -25.34 15.21
C ARG A 9 2.26 -26.45 14.38
N GLN A 10 1.67 -27.46 15.01
CA GLN A 10 0.99 -28.56 14.31
C GLN A 10 -0.22 -28.07 13.51
N LYS A 11 -1.03 -27.15 14.06
CA LYS A 11 -2.10 -26.50 13.29
C LYS A 11 -1.56 -25.68 12.14
N ARG A 12 -0.47 -24.93 12.33
CA ARG A 12 0.19 -24.20 11.23
C ARG A 12 0.71 -25.17 10.18
N GLN A 13 1.31 -26.28 10.56
CA GLN A 13 1.80 -27.29 9.62
C GLN A 13 0.65 -27.95 8.85
N LEU A 14 -0.45 -28.31 9.50
CA LEU A 14 -1.64 -28.84 8.83
C LEU A 14 -2.29 -27.83 7.89
N ILE A 15 -2.32 -26.55 8.27
CA ILE A 15 -2.80 -25.47 7.41
C ILE A 15 -1.85 -25.27 6.24
N LEU A 16 -0.53 -25.23 6.48
CA LEU A 16 0.49 -25.12 5.42
C LEU A 16 0.46 -26.32 4.48
N GLU A 17 0.22 -27.53 4.98
CA GLU A 17 0.13 -28.75 4.19
C GLU A 17 -1.18 -28.78 3.39
N ALA A 18 -2.30 -28.31 3.97
CA ALA A 18 -3.54 -28.12 3.23
C ALA A 18 -3.44 -27.01 2.17
N ASP A 19 -2.73 -25.91 2.46
CA ASP A 19 -2.53 -24.74 1.61
C ASP A 19 -1.46 -24.99 0.53
N ASN A 20 -0.49 -25.87 0.77
CA ASN A 20 0.51 -26.34 -0.21
C ASN A 20 -0.05 -27.41 -1.15
N VAL A 21 -1.13 -28.10 -0.76
CA VAL A 21 -1.84 -29.08 -1.60
C VAL A 21 -2.88 -28.40 -2.50
N THR A 22 -3.38 -27.22 -2.13
CA THR A 22 -4.27 -26.43 -2.98
C THR A 22 -3.46 -25.46 -3.83
N GLU A 23 -3.29 -25.78 -5.11
CA GLU A 23 -2.89 -24.80 -6.11
C GLU A 23 -3.78 -23.55 -5.98
N HIS A 24 -3.17 -22.41 -5.64
CA HIS A 24 -3.89 -21.16 -5.43
C HIS A 24 -4.29 -20.57 -6.78
N GLN A 25 -5.49 -20.95 -7.24
CA GLN A 25 -6.08 -20.40 -8.45
C GLN A 25 -6.58 -18.98 -8.19
N PHE A 26 -6.15 -18.06 -9.04
CA PHE A 26 -6.66 -16.70 -9.04
C PHE A 26 -8.09 -16.64 -9.58
N GLN A 27 -8.95 -15.92 -8.87
CA GLN A 27 -10.30 -15.60 -9.32
C GLN A 27 -10.31 -14.21 -9.97
N GLN A 28 -10.85 -14.13 -11.18
CA GLN A 28 -10.94 -12.87 -11.91
C GLN A 28 -12.01 -11.96 -11.29
N MET A 29 -11.63 -10.72 -10.99
CA MET A 29 -12.53 -9.71 -10.48
C MET A 29 -13.34 -9.09 -11.63
N SER A 30 -14.58 -8.66 -11.40
CA SER A 30 -15.32 -7.93 -12.46
C SER A 30 -14.66 -6.57 -12.76
N TYR A 31 -14.85 -6.06 -13.96
CA TYR A 31 -14.29 -4.75 -14.36
C TYR A 31 -14.76 -3.62 -13.43
N TYR A 32 -16.02 -3.64 -13.00
CA TYR A 32 -16.56 -2.66 -12.06
C TYR A 32 -15.87 -2.71 -10.70
N MET A 33 -15.69 -3.91 -10.15
CA MET A 33 -15.01 -4.11 -8.86
C MET A 33 -13.53 -3.74 -8.94
N THR A 34 -12.86 -4.08 -10.04
CA THR A 34 -11.48 -3.66 -10.32
C THR A 34 -11.34 -2.14 -10.29
N LYS A 35 -12.26 -1.43 -10.95
CA LYS A 35 -12.27 0.03 -10.97
C LYS A 35 -12.48 0.61 -9.57
N GLN A 36 -13.48 0.13 -8.83
CA GLN A 36 -13.73 0.58 -7.45
C GLN A 36 -12.52 0.33 -6.54
N TYR A 37 -11.88 -0.83 -6.66
CA TYR A 37 -10.70 -1.17 -5.88
C TYR A 37 -9.52 -0.24 -6.19
N CYS A 38 -9.20 -0.06 -7.46
CA CYS A 38 -8.13 0.83 -7.90
C CYS A 38 -8.38 2.28 -7.47
N ASP A 39 -9.60 2.79 -7.65
CA ASP A 39 -9.97 4.16 -7.25
C ASP A 39 -9.87 4.35 -5.73
N TYR A 40 -10.39 3.40 -4.94
CA TYR A 40 -10.27 3.42 -3.48
C TYR A 40 -8.81 3.43 -3.03
N LYS A 41 -7.99 2.49 -3.55
CA LYS A 41 -6.59 2.36 -3.13
C LYS A 41 -5.76 3.57 -3.57
N PHE A 42 -6.06 4.13 -4.75
CA PHE A 42 -5.47 5.36 -5.22
C PHE A 42 -5.79 6.53 -4.27
N GLN A 43 -7.07 6.77 -3.97
CA GLN A 43 -7.49 7.85 -3.08
C GLN A 43 -6.90 7.69 -1.67
N LYS A 44 -6.89 6.48 -1.12
CA LYS A 44 -6.34 6.20 0.21
C LYS A 44 -4.84 6.49 0.28
N ARG A 45 -4.04 6.00 -0.68
CA ARG A 45 -2.61 6.28 -0.73
C ARG A 45 -2.34 7.77 -0.95
N MET A 46 -3.14 8.41 -1.80
CA MET A 46 -3.02 9.83 -2.10
C MET A 46 -3.30 10.67 -0.85
N LYS A 47 -4.36 10.38 -0.09
CA LYS A 47 -4.67 11.05 1.17
C LYS A 47 -3.54 10.90 2.19
N ASN A 48 -3.11 9.67 2.47
CA ASN A 48 -2.04 9.42 3.46
C ASN A 48 -0.72 10.11 3.07
N SER A 49 -0.38 10.09 1.77
CA SER A 49 0.85 10.73 1.30
C SER A 49 0.76 12.26 1.34
N ILE A 50 -0.40 12.83 0.98
CA ILE A 50 -0.65 14.28 1.06
C ILE A 50 -0.61 14.73 2.52
N GLU A 51 -1.19 13.98 3.45
CA GLU A 51 -1.11 14.28 4.89
C GLU A 51 0.35 14.30 5.36
N GLY A 52 1.18 13.35 4.92
CA GLY A 52 2.61 13.34 5.23
C GLY A 52 3.37 14.56 4.68
N VAL A 53 3.13 14.93 3.41
CA VAL A 53 3.76 16.11 2.79
C VAL A 53 3.26 17.41 3.45
N ALA A 54 1.97 17.49 3.78
CA ALA A 54 1.40 18.64 4.46
C ALA A 54 1.99 18.82 5.86
N LEU A 55 2.20 17.73 6.61
CA LEU A 55 2.82 17.78 7.92
C LEU A 55 4.25 18.32 7.87
N ILE A 56 5.05 17.91 6.87
CA ILE A 56 6.39 18.45 6.64
C ILE A 56 6.32 19.94 6.32
N ALA A 57 5.43 20.36 5.40
CA ALA A 57 5.29 21.76 5.03
C ALA A 57 4.86 22.65 6.21
N VAL A 58 3.98 22.16 7.10
CA VAL A 58 3.57 22.89 8.31
C VAL A 58 4.71 23.02 9.31
N LEU A 59 5.52 21.96 9.51
CA LEU A 59 6.70 22.03 10.37
C LEU A 59 7.73 23.05 9.87
N GLU A 60 7.97 23.08 8.56
CA GLU A 60 8.85 24.06 7.92
C GLU A 60 8.33 25.49 8.11
N LEU A 61 7.03 25.73 7.90
CA LEU A 61 6.42 27.03 8.14
C LEU A 61 6.56 27.44 9.61
N ALA A 62 6.27 26.56 10.55
CA ALA A 62 6.41 26.83 11.98
C ALA A 62 7.86 27.22 12.33
N ALA A 63 8.85 26.51 11.78
CA ALA A 63 10.27 26.84 11.97
C ALA A 63 10.63 28.22 11.38
N ALA A 64 10.13 28.54 10.19
CA ALA A 64 10.35 29.83 9.54
C ALA A 64 9.78 31.02 10.33
N PHE A 65 8.74 30.82 11.15
CA PHE A 65 8.18 31.84 12.03
C PHE A 65 8.86 31.89 13.41
N VAL A 66 9.13 30.73 14.02
CA VAL A 66 9.66 30.65 15.40
C VAL A 66 11.14 31.07 15.47
N ILE A 67 11.98 30.64 14.52
CA ILE A 67 13.43 30.89 14.56
C ILE A 67 13.74 32.40 14.50
N PRO A 68 13.13 33.19 13.58
CA PRO A 68 13.36 34.63 13.53
C PRO A 68 12.77 35.39 14.72
N ALA A 69 11.65 34.91 15.29
CA ALA A 69 11.00 35.54 16.44
C ALA A 69 11.82 35.40 17.74
N MET A 70 12.60 34.33 17.88
CA MET A 70 13.47 34.09 19.03
C MET A 70 14.82 34.85 18.96
N TYR A 71 15.22 35.34 17.79
CA TYR A 71 16.51 36.01 17.57
C TYR A 71 16.31 37.47 17.16
N ASP A 72 16.50 38.39 18.10
CA ASP A 72 16.34 39.84 17.91
C ASP A 72 17.16 40.41 16.73
N LYS A 73 18.34 39.85 16.47
CA LYS A 73 19.19 40.23 15.32
C LYS A 73 18.60 39.84 13.95
N LEU A 74 17.77 38.80 13.89
CA LEU A 74 17.09 38.36 12.65
C LEU A 74 15.81 39.15 12.38
N TYR A 75 15.25 39.87 13.36
CA TYR A 75 13.98 40.60 13.21
C TYR A 75 14.02 41.63 12.07
N LYS A 76 15.17 42.28 11.85
CA LYS A 76 15.37 43.22 10.71
C LYS A 76 15.21 42.56 9.33
N TRP A 77 15.47 41.26 9.23
CA TRP A 77 15.35 40.47 8.00
C TRP A 77 14.13 39.54 8.01
N TYR A 78 13.27 39.65 9.03
CA TYR A 78 12.12 38.77 9.25
C TYR A 78 11.24 38.63 8.01
N GLY A 79 10.92 39.75 7.34
CA GLY A 79 10.10 39.72 6.12
C GLY A 79 10.71 38.89 4.99
N TYR A 80 12.03 38.94 4.81
CA TYR A 80 12.73 38.13 3.82
C TYR A 80 12.79 36.65 4.21
N VAL A 81 13.07 36.36 5.48
CA VAL A 81 13.18 34.98 5.98
C VAL A 81 11.81 34.29 5.99
N ALA A 82 10.76 34.97 6.45
CA ALA A 82 9.39 34.46 6.42
C ALA A 82 8.90 34.29 4.97
N GLY A 83 9.16 35.26 4.09
CA GLY A 83 8.81 35.16 2.67
C GLY A 83 9.50 33.98 1.98
N ALA A 84 10.80 33.78 2.21
CA ALA A 84 11.54 32.64 1.68
C ALA A 84 11.01 31.31 2.21
N GLY A 85 10.69 31.22 3.50
CA GLY A 85 10.11 30.03 4.11
C GLY A 85 8.76 29.62 3.49
N VAL A 86 7.88 30.60 3.22
CA VAL A 86 6.60 30.34 2.54
C VAL A 86 6.81 29.81 1.12
N ILE A 87 7.73 30.41 0.36
CA ILE A 87 8.05 29.95 -1.00
C ILE A 87 8.58 28.52 -0.98
N ILE A 88 9.48 28.20 -0.05
CA ILE A 88 10.04 26.85 0.12
C ILE A 88 8.92 25.85 0.48
N GLY A 89 8.02 26.20 1.40
CA GLY A 89 6.89 25.35 1.76
C GLY A 89 5.97 25.04 0.57
N ILE A 90 5.68 26.03 -0.28
CA ILE A 90 4.88 25.82 -1.51
C ILE A 90 5.59 24.88 -2.48
N LEU A 91 6.91 25.05 -2.66
CA LEU A 91 7.70 24.18 -3.54
C LEU A 91 7.74 22.73 -3.04
N ILE A 92 7.92 22.52 -1.73
CA ILE A 92 7.86 21.19 -1.11
C ILE A 92 6.50 20.54 -1.37
N PHE A 93 5.41 21.30 -1.20
CA PHE A 93 4.07 20.79 -1.43
C PHE A 93 3.84 20.43 -2.90
N ALA A 94 4.24 21.30 -3.84
CA ALA A 94 4.07 21.07 -5.27
C ALA A 94 4.88 19.87 -5.77
N VAL A 95 6.17 19.79 -5.39
CA VAL A 95 7.05 18.67 -5.77
C VAL A 95 6.56 17.38 -5.14
N GLY A 96 6.21 17.41 -3.85
CA GLY A 96 5.66 16.25 -3.14
C GLY A 96 4.39 15.73 -3.81
N TYR A 97 3.46 16.62 -4.17
CA TYR A 97 2.23 16.26 -4.86
C TYR A 97 2.50 15.57 -6.20
N VAL A 98 3.39 16.12 -7.04
CA VAL A 98 3.75 15.53 -8.34
C VAL A 98 4.38 14.15 -8.18
N LEU A 99 5.28 13.97 -7.21
CA LEU A 99 5.90 12.67 -6.95
C LEU A 99 4.87 11.63 -6.48
N ILE A 100 3.93 12.01 -5.63
CA ILE A 100 2.83 11.14 -5.18
C ILE A 100 1.94 10.73 -6.36
N CYS A 101 1.57 11.68 -7.22
CA CYS A 101 0.77 11.39 -8.41
C CYS A 101 1.49 10.44 -9.38
N ARG A 102 2.81 10.64 -9.58
CA ARG A 102 3.62 9.74 -10.42
C ARG A 102 3.69 8.33 -9.83
N LYS A 103 3.95 8.19 -8.53
CA LYS A 103 4.07 6.89 -7.86
C LYS A 103 2.77 6.09 -7.91
N ASN A 104 1.63 6.76 -7.82
CA ASN A 104 0.32 6.13 -7.82
C ASN A 104 -0.32 6.01 -9.22
N ARG A 105 0.36 6.49 -10.28
CA ARG A 105 -0.15 6.46 -11.66
C ARG A 105 -0.49 5.06 -12.14
N LYS A 106 0.22 4.04 -11.64
CA LYS A 106 0.02 2.63 -11.97
C LYS A 106 -1.40 2.11 -11.75
N PHE A 107 -2.10 2.59 -10.70
CA PHE A 107 -3.49 2.19 -10.47
C PHE A 107 -4.43 2.76 -11.54
N LYS A 108 -4.15 3.98 -12.00
CA LYS A 108 -4.90 4.63 -13.07
C LYS A 108 -4.60 3.97 -14.43
N GLU A 109 -3.37 3.56 -14.66
CA GLU A 109 -2.97 2.80 -15.85
C GLU A 109 -3.61 1.41 -15.87
N ALA A 110 -3.65 0.69 -14.75
CA ALA A 110 -4.30 -0.61 -14.65
C ALA A 110 -5.80 -0.53 -14.98
N VAL A 111 -6.50 0.50 -14.48
CA VAL A 111 -7.92 0.75 -14.83
C VAL A 111 -8.08 1.11 -16.31
N ASN A 112 -7.24 1.99 -16.84
CA ASN A 112 -7.32 2.43 -18.24
C ASN A 112 -6.98 1.32 -19.24
N ALA A 113 -6.13 0.36 -18.85
CA ALA A 113 -5.76 -0.77 -19.69
C ALA A 113 -6.91 -1.77 -19.88
N GLY A 114 -7.97 -1.69 -19.06
CA GLY A 114 -9.17 -2.51 -19.23
C GLY A 114 -9.03 -3.96 -18.72
N TYR A 115 -7.85 -4.34 -18.21
CA TYR A 115 -7.63 -5.68 -17.68
C TYR A 115 -8.21 -5.79 -16.25
N PRO A 116 -9.14 -6.71 -15.99
CA PRO A 116 -9.61 -6.96 -14.64
C PRO A 116 -8.48 -7.49 -13.75
N LEU A 117 -8.48 -7.08 -12.48
CA LEU A 117 -7.56 -7.63 -11.49
C LEU A 117 -7.96 -9.06 -11.14
N GLU A 118 -6.99 -9.83 -10.67
CA GLU A 118 -7.16 -11.19 -10.19
C GLU A 118 -6.92 -11.22 -8.69
N TYR A 119 -7.68 -12.03 -7.93
CA TYR A 119 -7.47 -12.18 -6.50
C TYR A 119 -7.52 -13.64 -6.04
N CYS A 120 -6.76 -13.97 -5.01
CA CYS A 120 -6.74 -15.29 -4.39
C CYS A 120 -6.68 -15.13 -2.86
N ILE A 121 -7.39 -15.96 -2.12
CA ILE A 121 -7.36 -15.96 -0.65
C ILE A 121 -6.37 -17.04 -0.22
N VAL A 122 -5.32 -16.63 0.50
CA VAL A 122 -4.28 -17.54 1.00
C VAL A 122 -3.93 -17.21 2.43
N VAL A 123 -3.41 -18.17 3.19
CA VAL A 123 -2.83 -17.87 4.49
C VAL A 123 -1.47 -17.23 4.28
N ALA A 124 -1.24 -16.05 4.84
CA ALA A 124 0.04 -15.34 4.69
C ALA A 124 1.16 -16.19 5.28
N ASP A 125 2.12 -16.56 4.44
CA ASP A 125 3.36 -17.21 4.86
C ASP A 125 4.51 -16.30 4.40
N VAL A 126 4.85 -15.35 5.27
CA VAL A 126 5.76 -14.26 4.91
C VAL A 126 7.15 -14.85 4.73
N TYR A 127 7.82 -14.53 3.62
CA TYR A 127 9.15 -15.02 3.22
C TYR A 127 9.22 -16.42 2.61
N ASN A 128 8.14 -17.18 2.53
CA ASN A 128 8.12 -18.42 1.75
C ASN A 128 7.67 -18.17 0.30
N LEU A 129 8.20 -18.98 -0.61
CA LEU A 129 7.86 -18.96 -2.02
C LEU A 129 6.55 -19.73 -2.20
N LYS A 130 5.53 -19.10 -2.76
CA LYS A 130 4.27 -19.76 -3.12
C LYS A 130 4.09 -19.75 -4.64
N LYS A 131 3.48 -20.81 -5.15
CA LYS A 131 3.07 -20.92 -6.54
C LYS A 131 1.62 -20.48 -6.67
N PHE A 132 1.38 -19.55 -7.57
CA PHE A 132 0.06 -19.10 -7.93
C PHE A 132 -0.21 -19.45 -9.38
N ILE A 133 -1.43 -19.87 -9.68
CA ILE A 133 -1.87 -20.12 -11.05
C ILE A 133 -2.81 -18.98 -11.44
N CYS A 134 -2.37 -18.17 -12.38
CA CYS A 134 -3.14 -17.08 -12.99
C CYS A 134 -4.32 -17.64 -13.80
N SER A 135 -5.33 -16.80 -14.03
CA SER A 135 -6.55 -17.23 -14.74
C SER A 135 -6.31 -17.65 -16.20
N ASP A 136 -5.19 -17.22 -16.79
CA ASP A 136 -4.71 -17.57 -18.12
C ASP A 136 -3.89 -18.88 -18.16
N GLY A 137 -3.70 -19.54 -17.01
CA GLY A 137 -2.91 -20.77 -16.87
C GLY A 137 -1.41 -20.54 -16.68
N HIS A 138 -0.93 -19.29 -16.62
CA HIS A 138 0.46 -19.03 -16.25
C HIS A 138 0.70 -19.31 -14.77
N MET A 139 1.86 -19.91 -14.47
CA MET A 139 2.33 -20.09 -13.10
C MET A 139 3.25 -18.94 -12.72
N GLU A 140 2.93 -18.25 -11.64
CA GLU A 140 3.83 -17.28 -11.01
C GLU A 140 4.31 -17.79 -9.65
N GLU A 141 5.63 -17.85 -9.51
CA GLU A 141 6.28 -18.09 -8.23
C GLU A 141 6.51 -16.75 -7.54
N TRP A 142 5.84 -16.55 -6.40
CA TRP A 142 5.95 -15.31 -5.66
C TRP A 142 6.40 -15.53 -4.22
N LYS A 143 7.40 -14.75 -3.82
CA LYS A 143 7.81 -14.65 -2.42
C LYS A 143 6.93 -13.62 -1.73
N MET A 144 6.05 -14.10 -0.86
CA MET A 144 5.16 -13.24 -0.09
C MET A 144 5.97 -12.23 0.74
N ARG A 145 5.73 -10.95 0.52
CA ARG A 145 6.33 -9.87 1.30
C ARG A 145 5.35 -9.39 2.37
N SER A 146 5.88 -8.95 3.50
CA SER A 146 5.10 -8.15 4.46
C SER A 146 4.62 -6.90 3.72
N ASP A 147 3.30 -6.76 3.61
CA ASP A 147 2.71 -5.50 3.17
C ASP A 147 2.35 -4.72 4.44
N ASP A 148 3.23 -3.77 4.78
CA ASP A 148 3.07 -2.91 5.94
C ASP A 148 1.81 -2.01 5.81
N ASP A 149 1.35 -1.72 4.57
CA ASP A 149 0.10 -0.99 4.34
C ASP A 149 -1.11 -1.87 4.68
N ALA A 150 -1.07 -3.16 4.33
CA ALA A 150 -2.14 -4.12 4.63
C ALA A 150 -2.09 -4.61 6.10
N LYS A 151 -0.94 -4.50 6.77
CA LYS A 151 -0.73 -4.95 8.16
C LYS A 151 -1.13 -6.41 8.39
N VAL A 152 -0.94 -7.27 7.39
CA VAL A 152 -1.25 -8.71 7.48
C VAL A 152 -0.08 -9.39 8.20
N LYS A 153 -0.37 -10.16 9.25
CA LYS A 153 0.68 -10.91 9.96
C LYS A 153 0.86 -12.30 9.38
N ASP A 154 2.04 -12.87 9.61
CA ASP A 154 2.34 -14.26 9.29
C ASP A 154 1.38 -15.24 9.99
N GLY A 155 0.69 -16.05 9.19
CA GLY A 155 -0.35 -17.00 9.59
C GLY A 155 -1.78 -16.45 9.61
N GLU A 156 -2.03 -15.22 9.16
CA GLU A 156 -3.38 -14.66 8.99
C GLU A 156 -3.90 -14.86 7.55
N GLU A 157 -5.22 -14.96 7.36
CA GLU A 157 -5.83 -14.97 6.02
C GLU A 157 -5.57 -13.64 5.31
N ALA A 158 -5.02 -13.73 4.10
CA ALA A 158 -4.69 -12.60 3.25
C ALA A 158 -5.32 -12.78 1.87
N VAL A 159 -5.68 -11.66 1.25
CA VAL A 159 -6.09 -11.64 -0.15
C VAL A 159 -4.87 -11.19 -0.97
N VAL A 160 -4.35 -12.06 -1.82
CA VAL A 160 -3.35 -11.72 -2.82
C VAL A 160 -4.07 -11.19 -4.05
N ILE A 161 -3.59 -10.08 -4.59
CA ILE A 161 -4.14 -9.46 -5.79
C ILE A 161 -3.03 -9.41 -6.83
N TYR A 162 -3.31 -9.93 -8.01
CA TYR A 162 -2.45 -9.88 -9.17
C TYR A 162 -2.99 -8.87 -10.18
N SER A 163 -2.10 -8.05 -10.74
CA SER A 163 -2.41 -7.14 -11.84
C SER A 163 -1.78 -7.64 -13.13
N PRO A 164 -2.58 -8.20 -14.07
CA PRO A 164 -2.08 -8.64 -15.37
C PRO A 164 -1.42 -7.53 -16.19
N SER A 165 -1.85 -6.28 -15.99
CA SER A 165 -1.30 -5.13 -16.73
C SER A 165 0.10 -4.70 -16.30
N THR A 166 0.46 -4.93 -15.04
CA THR A 166 1.77 -4.49 -14.49
C THR A 166 2.65 -5.65 -14.04
N HIS A 167 2.14 -6.89 -14.06
CA HIS A 167 2.76 -8.07 -13.47
C HIS A 167 3.22 -7.84 -12.03
N GLU A 168 2.41 -7.11 -11.25
CA GLU A 168 2.68 -6.86 -9.83
C GLU A 168 1.65 -7.59 -8.96
N MET A 169 2.13 -8.18 -7.86
CA MET A 169 1.32 -8.82 -6.82
C MET A 169 1.36 -8.02 -5.52
N PHE A 170 0.23 -7.95 -4.83
CA PHE A 170 0.07 -7.27 -3.54
C PHE A 170 -0.80 -8.08 -2.58
N THR A 171 -0.64 -7.86 -1.29
CA THR A 171 -1.49 -8.46 -0.26
C THR A 171 -2.46 -7.44 0.31
N GLU A 172 -3.63 -7.90 0.74
CA GLU A 172 -4.70 -7.10 1.29
C GLU A 172 -5.40 -7.86 2.42
N ARG A 173 -5.96 -7.14 3.40
CA ARG A 173 -6.82 -7.77 4.40
C ARG A 173 -8.17 -8.15 3.79
N LYS A 174 -8.64 -9.36 4.10
CA LYS A 174 -9.95 -9.87 3.67
C LYS A 174 -11.11 -8.93 3.99
N GLU A 175 -11.16 -8.40 5.21
CA GLU A 175 -12.21 -7.44 5.62
C GLU A 175 -12.23 -6.15 4.78
N VAL A 176 -11.05 -5.68 4.36
CA VAL A 176 -10.92 -4.48 3.53
C VAL A 176 -11.41 -4.78 2.12
N MET A 177 -11.06 -5.95 1.57
CA MET A 177 -11.53 -6.37 0.26
C MET A 177 -13.06 -6.49 0.21
N ASN A 178 -13.68 -7.09 1.23
CA ASN A 178 -15.14 -7.24 1.28
C ASN A 178 -15.89 -5.90 1.29
N LYS A 179 -15.34 -4.88 1.96
CA LYS A 179 -15.94 -3.53 1.98
C LYS A 179 -15.88 -2.84 0.62
N ILE A 180 -14.85 -3.13 -0.18
CA ILE A 180 -14.63 -2.52 -1.49
C ILE A 180 -15.45 -3.27 -2.54
N CYS A 181 -15.48 -4.60 -2.48
CA CYS A 181 -16.03 -5.46 -3.53
C CYS A 181 -17.45 -5.97 -3.27
N GLY A 182 -18.17 -5.48 -2.24
CA GLY A 182 -19.60 -5.78 -2.01
C GLY A 182 -19.99 -7.25 -2.28
N ILE A 183 -19.23 -8.19 -1.73
CA ILE A 183 -19.38 -9.64 -1.96
C ILE A 183 -20.48 -10.20 -1.04
#